data_AF-A0A1H0M3R6-F1
#
_entry.id   AF-A0A1H0M3R6-F1
#
_cell.length_a   1.000
_cell.length_b   1.000
_cell.length_c   1.000
_cell.angle_alpha   90.00
_cell.angle_beta   90.00
_cell.angle_gamma   90.00
#
_symmetry.space_group_name_H-M   'P 1'
#
loop_
_entity.id
_entity.type
_entity.pdbx_description
1 polymer ?
#
loop_
_entity_poly.entity_id
_entity_poly.type
_entity_poly.pdbx_seq_one_letter_code
_entity_poly.pdbx_strand_id
1 'polypeptide(L)'
;MTSGVIADSIVNLCGALGLGVAMFALHRRDPRSPLTLRLLFLLGVVAVLFLTRGIAWWSGSDWLDRLSSIPAALVPLGALVVTEGILRRHAPRILKIAALAGAVLIGLGCIFGPESFARPFAVLLAALQLAGFACCAWLLAMRNRNSLLASENRSIGRLVAGAVIAIPFVVTDFRALVPDIPVRLGALGALLVVTAVLIAGSGAETRRQGILLAALRLMSSALLGAAAACVSDDVDAAQIMRFSAIAIAGVLTIGLMTDTLRALFEAEVPGVLNSVAASSARTRDELIAELARHPMFESARRYREGDLAAYDPPLLRDFLSARRVLRRPDAPWGLAASDPAVERVVSLMKAGNATHLIILSHDPVDVLALAVPVISADPATETALALVRRLLALTPEAA
;
A
#
# COMPACT_ATOMS: atom_id res chain seq x y z
N MET A 1 0.22 -27.79 -24.84
CA MET A 1 -0.68 -26.86 -24.10
C MET A 1 -1.33 -25.91 -25.10
N THR A 2 -2.62 -25.60 -24.95
CA THR A 2 -3.29 -24.60 -25.81
C THR A 2 -2.94 -23.18 -25.36
N SER A 3 -3.03 -22.19 -26.26
CA SER A 3 -2.73 -20.78 -25.94
C SER A 3 -3.58 -20.22 -24.79
N GLY A 4 -4.83 -20.68 -24.65
CA GLY A 4 -5.68 -20.35 -23.50
C GLY A 4 -5.16 -20.90 -22.17
N VAL A 5 -4.67 -22.15 -22.14
CA VAL A 5 -4.13 -22.76 -20.91
C VAL A 5 -2.84 -22.06 -20.47
N ILE A 6 -2.01 -21.65 -21.43
CA ILE A 6 -0.79 -20.86 -21.13
C ILE A 6 -1.17 -19.51 -20.50
N ALA A 7 -2.13 -18.79 -21.10
CA ALA A 7 -2.61 -17.51 -20.57
C ALA A 7 -3.19 -17.67 -19.15
N ASP A 8 -4.07 -18.66 -18.96
CA ASP A 8 -4.67 -18.97 -17.66
C ASP A 8 -3.59 -19.27 -16.60
N SER A 9 -2.54 -20.02 -16.98
CA SER A 9 -1.43 -20.37 -16.09
C SER A 9 -0.63 -19.14 -15.68
N ILE A 10 -0.24 -18.30 -16.64
CA ILE A 10 0.54 -17.08 -16.37
C ILE A 10 -0.25 -16.13 -15.45
N VAL A 11 -1.54 -15.90 -15.76
CA VAL A 11 -2.40 -15.02 -14.96
C VAL A 11 -2.52 -15.52 -13.51
N ASN A 12 -2.66 -16.83 -13.31
CA ASN A 12 -2.69 -17.43 -11.97
C ASN A 12 -1.34 -17.34 -11.24
N LEU A 13 -0.22 -17.59 -11.92
CA LEU A 13 1.11 -17.45 -11.30
C LEU A 13 1.39 -16.00 -10.89
N CYS A 14 1.03 -15.03 -11.74
CA CYS A 14 1.06 -13.61 -11.37
C CYS A 14 0.16 -13.31 -10.17
N GLY A 15 -1.07 -13.84 -10.16
CA GLY A 15 -1.98 -13.73 -9.02
C GLY A 15 -1.38 -14.24 -7.72
N ALA A 16 -0.78 -15.44 -7.73
CA ALA A 16 -0.13 -16.03 -6.57
C ALA A 16 1.04 -15.17 -6.07
N LEU A 17 1.91 -14.72 -6.97
CA LEU A 17 3.05 -13.85 -6.64
C LEU A 17 2.58 -12.51 -6.07
N GLY A 18 1.64 -11.84 -6.71
CA GLY A 18 1.12 -10.54 -6.28
C GLY A 18 0.41 -10.62 -4.94
N LEU A 19 -0.35 -11.69 -4.67
CA LEU A 19 -0.94 -11.93 -3.36
C LEU A 19 0.12 -12.23 -2.29
N GLY A 20 1.17 -12.98 -2.61
CA GLY A 20 2.30 -13.22 -1.70
C GLY A 20 3.01 -11.92 -1.31
N VAL A 21 3.26 -11.04 -2.28
CA VAL A 21 3.81 -9.70 -2.03
C VAL A 21 2.87 -8.87 -1.17
N ALA A 22 1.57 -8.87 -1.47
CA ALA A 22 0.58 -8.15 -0.67
C ALA A 22 0.49 -8.68 0.77
N MET A 23 0.59 -10.00 0.97
CA MET A 23 0.65 -10.63 2.30
C MET A 23 1.88 -10.14 3.06
N PHE A 24 3.05 -10.11 2.44
CA PHE A 24 4.27 -9.60 3.05
C PHE A 24 4.13 -8.11 3.43
N ALA A 25 3.59 -7.28 2.53
CA ALA A 25 3.35 -5.86 2.79
C ALA A 25 2.37 -5.63 3.96
N LEU A 26 1.28 -6.40 4.02
CA LEU A 26 0.29 -6.33 5.10
C LEU A 26 0.86 -6.79 6.44
N HIS A 27 1.58 -7.91 6.45
CA HIS A 27 2.21 -8.44 7.66
C HIS A 27 3.22 -7.46 8.26
N ARG A 28 4.01 -6.78 7.42
CA ARG A 28 4.97 -5.76 7.88
C ARG A 28 4.29 -4.52 8.45
N ARG A 29 3.15 -4.09 7.90
CA ARG A 29 2.42 -2.90 8.38
C ARG A 29 1.85 -3.08 9.77
N ASP A 30 1.29 -4.25 10.07
CA ASP A 30 0.72 -4.55 11.39
C ASP A 30 0.67 -6.07 11.64
N PRO A 31 1.76 -6.67 12.17
CA PRO A 31 1.87 -8.11 12.34
C PRO A 31 1.00 -8.67 13.47
N ARG A 32 0.58 -7.82 14.43
CA ARG A 32 -0.15 -8.24 15.63
C ARG A 32 -1.66 -8.02 15.54
N SER A 33 -2.13 -7.27 14.54
CA SER A 33 -3.57 -7.06 14.37
C SER A 33 -4.31 -8.37 14.03
N PRO A 34 -5.36 -8.72 14.81
CA PRO A 34 -6.20 -9.88 14.52
C PRO A 34 -6.87 -9.82 13.14
N LEU A 35 -7.14 -8.62 12.62
CA LEU A 35 -7.72 -8.45 11.29
C LEU A 35 -6.69 -8.75 10.19
N THR A 36 -5.44 -8.32 10.38
CA THR A 36 -4.35 -8.64 9.44
C THR A 36 -4.17 -10.15 9.33
N LEU A 37 -4.09 -10.88 10.44
CA LEU A 37 -3.94 -12.34 10.43
C LEU A 37 -5.09 -13.05 9.69
N ARG A 38 -6.33 -12.60 9.87
CA ARG A 38 -7.50 -13.14 9.17
C ARG A 38 -7.45 -12.84 7.66
N LEU A 39 -7.01 -11.64 7.29
CA LEU A 39 -6.83 -11.26 5.88
C LEU A 39 -5.70 -12.07 5.24
N LEU A 40 -4.58 -12.26 5.93
CA LEU A 40 -3.47 -13.11 5.49
C LEU A 40 -3.91 -14.56 5.30
N PHE A 41 -4.78 -15.09 6.16
CA PHE A 41 -5.36 -16.41 5.97
C PHE A 41 -6.15 -16.52 4.66
N LEU A 42 -7.09 -15.59 4.41
CA LEU A 42 -7.84 -15.56 3.15
C LEU A 42 -6.93 -15.40 1.92
N LEU A 43 -6.01 -14.43 1.95
CA LEU A 43 -5.06 -14.21 0.86
C LEU A 43 -4.18 -15.45 0.63
N GLY A 44 -3.74 -16.12 1.69
CA GLY A 44 -2.97 -17.35 1.61
C GLY A 44 -3.72 -18.49 0.95
N VAL A 45 -5.00 -18.70 1.32
CA VAL A 45 -5.86 -19.69 0.66
C VAL A 45 -6.01 -19.40 -0.84
N VAL A 46 -6.25 -18.13 -1.20
CA VAL A 46 -6.39 -17.72 -2.61
C VAL A 46 -5.06 -17.81 -3.37
N ALA A 47 -3.94 -17.47 -2.73
CA ALA A 47 -2.61 -17.58 -3.33
C ALA A 47 -2.23 -19.06 -3.58
N VAL A 48 -2.52 -19.95 -2.64
CA VAL A 48 -2.33 -21.40 -2.82
C VAL A 48 -3.22 -21.94 -3.93
N LEU A 49 -4.48 -21.49 -4.02
CA LEU A 49 -5.36 -21.82 -5.14
C LEU A 49 -4.73 -21.46 -6.48
N PHE A 50 -4.29 -20.21 -6.66
CA PHE A 50 -3.71 -19.80 -7.93
C PHE A 50 -2.37 -20.47 -8.23
N LEU A 51 -1.52 -20.67 -7.22
CA LEU A 51 -0.24 -21.35 -7.38
C LEU A 51 -0.43 -22.80 -7.81
N THR A 52 -1.25 -23.56 -7.08
CA THR A 52 -1.51 -24.99 -7.38
C THR A 52 -2.12 -25.15 -8.76
N ARG A 53 -3.09 -24.31 -9.13
CA ARG A 53 -3.74 -24.35 -10.43
C ARG A 53 -2.82 -23.94 -11.58
N GLY A 54 -2.03 -22.88 -11.41
CA GLY A 54 -1.04 -22.46 -12.40
C GLY A 54 0.01 -23.55 -12.66
N ILE A 55 0.51 -24.20 -11.61
CA ILE A 55 1.47 -25.31 -11.73
C ILE A 55 0.80 -26.56 -12.32
N ALA A 56 -0.44 -26.88 -11.94
CA ALA A 56 -1.18 -28.02 -12.47
C ALA A 56 -1.28 -27.96 -13.99
N TRP A 57 -1.65 -26.81 -14.54
CA TRP A 57 -1.78 -26.62 -15.98
C TRP A 57 -0.45 -26.58 -16.70
N TRP A 58 0.58 -25.98 -16.09
CA TRP A 58 1.94 -26.00 -16.64
C TRP A 58 2.53 -27.40 -16.73
N SER A 59 2.30 -28.22 -15.69
CA SER A 59 2.79 -29.60 -15.63
C SER A 59 1.89 -30.61 -16.36
N GLY A 60 0.65 -30.23 -16.69
CA GLY A 60 -0.37 -31.13 -17.22
C GLY A 60 -0.85 -32.19 -16.20
N SER A 61 -0.72 -31.91 -14.90
CA SER A 61 -1.06 -32.87 -13.85
C SER A 61 -2.52 -32.75 -13.39
N ASP A 62 -3.33 -33.76 -13.72
CA ASP A 62 -4.74 -33.85 -13.29
C ASP A 62 -4.88 -33.95 -11.76
N TRP A 63 -3.91 -34.58 -11.09
CA TRP A 63 -3.89 -34.68 -9.64
C TRP A 63 -3.77 -33.29 -8.97
N LEU A 64 -2.85 -32.46 -9.48
CA LEU A 64 -2.69 -31.09 -8.97
C LEU A 64 -3.92 -30.22 -9.28
N ASP A 65 -4.55 -30.41 -10.44
CA ASP A 65 -5.78 -29.69 -10.79
C ASP A 65 -6.93 -30.06 -9.83
N ARG A 66 -7.12 -31.34 -9.54
CA ARG A 66 -8.07 -31.81 -8.51
C ARG A 66 -7.73 -31.27 -7.12
N LEU A 67 -6.46 -31.27 -6.74
CA LEU A 67 -6.00 -30.76 -5.45
C LEU A 67 -6.28 -29.26 -5.28
N SER A 68 -6.24 -28.49 -6.37
CA SER A 68 -6.59 -27.06 -6.37
C SER A 68 -8.04 -26.79 -5.96
N SER A 69 -8.91 -27.81 -5.98
CA SER A 69 -10.30 -27.70 -5.51
C SER A 69 -10.41 -27.51 -4.00
N ILE A 70 -9.45 -27.98 -3.20
CA ILE A 70 -9.44 -27.79 -1.74
C ILE A 70 -9.36 -26.30 -1.37
N PRO A 71 -8.32 -25.54 -1.78
CA PRO A 71 -8.25 -24.13 -1.46
C PRO A 71 -9.40 -23.35 -2.09
N ALA A 72 -9.88 -23.73 -3.28
CA ALA A 72 -11.08 -23.12 -3.87
C ALA A 72 -12.31 -23.27 -2.95
N ALA A 73 -12.53 -24.45 -2.38
CA ALA A 73 -13.66 -24.72 -1.49
C ALA A 73 -13.53 -23.99 -0.13
N LEU A 74 -12.29 -23.66 0.29
CA LEU A 74 -12.00 -22.91 1.52
C LEU A 74 -12.15 -21.38 1.37
N VAL A 75 -12.18 -20.84 0.14
CA VAL A 75 -12.32 -19.38 -0.09
C VAL A 75 -13.52 -18.76 0.65
N PRO A 76 -14.74 -19.32 0.60
CA PRO A 76 -15.90 -18.79 1.33
C PRO A 76 -15.70 -18.75 2.84
N LEU A 77 -15.01 -19.75 3.40
CA LEU A 77 -14.70 -19.80 4.82
C LEU A 77 -13.71 -18.69 5.19
N GLY A 78 -12.67 -18.48 4.38
CA GLY A 78 -11.73 -17.36 4.56
C GLY A 78 -12.43 -16.00 4.48
N ALA A 79 -13.33 -15.82 3.52
CA ALA A 79 -14.12 -14.59 3.37
C ALA A 79 -15.02 -14.33 4.60
N LEU A 80 -15.62 -15.38 5.16
CA LEU A 80 -16.39 -15.30 6.40
C LEU A 80 -15.53 -14.88 7.59
N VAL A 81 -14.37 -15.53 7.78
CA VAL A 81 -13.45 -15.21 8.88
C VAL A 81 -13.00 -13.74 8.84
N VAL A 82 -12.70 -13.21 7.64
CA VAL A 82 -12.38 -11.80 7.43
C VAL A 82 -13.58 -10.91 7.76
N THR A 83 -14.77 -11.27 7.28
CA THR A 83 -16.03 -10.54 7.54
C THR A 83 -16.34 -10.43 9.04
N GLU A 84 -16.12 -11.49 9.80
CA GLU A 84 -16.26 -11.46 11.27
C GLU A 84 -15.26 -10.51 11.93
N GLY A 85 -14.01 -10.52 11.45
CA GLY A 85 -12.96 -9.65 11.97
C GLY A 85 -13.30 -8.18 11.78
N ILE A 86 -13.85 -7.86 10.60
CA ILE A 86 -14.27 -6.51 10.24
C ILE A 86 -15.46 -6.04 11.09
N LEU A 87 -16.47 -6.89 11.26
CA LEU A 87 -17.71 -6.51 11.93
C LEU A 87 -17.61 -6.60 13.46
N ARG A 88 -16.48 -7.09 14.01
CA ARG A 88 -16.26 -7.36 15.46
C ARG A 88 -17.38 -8.20 16.09
N ARG A 89 -18.11 -8.96 15.27
CA ARG A 89 -19.26 -9.78 15.65
C ARG A 89 -19.14 -11.15 15.00
N HIS A 90 -19.67 -12.15 15.68
CA HIS A 90 -19.74 -13.49 15.14
C HIS A 90 -20.82 -13.55 14.05
N ALA A 91 -20.46 -14.05 12.87
CA ALA A 91 -21.39 -14.46 11.85
C ALA A 91 -22.28 -15.60 12.36
N PRO A 92 -23.51 -15.74 11.83
CA PRO A 92 -24.43 -16.80 12.23
C PRO A 92 -23.77 -18.18 12.16
N ARG A 93 -23.93 -19.00 13.21
CA ARG A 93 -23.34 -20.35 13.27
C ARG A 93 -23.73 -21.20 12.06
N ILE A 94 -24.98 -21.05 11.59
CA ILE A 94 -25.51 -21.75 10.41
C ILE A 94 -24.63 -21.50 9.19
N LEU A 95 -24.22 -20.25 8.96
CA LEU A 95 -23.43 -19.87 7.78
C LEU A 95 -22.00 -20.44 7.85
N LYS A 96 -21.41 -20.50 9.06
CA LYS A 96 -20.11 -21.14 9.28
C LYS A 96 -20.16 -22.64 9.03
N ILE A 97 -21.16 -23.30 9.58
CA ILE A 97 -21.34 -24.74 9.42
C ILE A 97 -21.61 -25.06 7.95
N ALA A 98 -22.46 -24.29 7.27
CA ALA A 98 -22.73 -24.45 5.85
C ALA A 98 -21.47 -24.24 4.99
N ALA A 99 -20.68 -23.21 5.26
CA ALA A 99 -19.43 -22.96 4.54
C ALA A 99 -18.39 -24.06 4.80
N LEU A 100 -18.23 -24.51 6.04
CA LEU A 100 -17.30 -25.58 6.40
C LEU A 100 -17.73 -26.94 5.83
N ALA A 101 -18.99 -27.32 6.03
CA ALA A 101 -19.54 -28.56 5.49
C ALA A 101 -19.49 -28.57 3.96
N GLY A 102 -19.84 -27.44 3.32
CA GLY A 102 -19.69 -27.27 1.87
C GLY A 102 -18.24 -27.41 1.43
N ALA A 103 -17.29 -26.77 2.13
CA ALA A 103 -15.88 -26.87 1.80
C ALA A 103 -15.35 -28.32 1.88
N VAL A 104 -15.74 -29.05 2.92
CA VAL A 104 -15.33 -30.45 3.13
C VAL A 104 -15.99 -31.38 2.11
N LEU A 105 -17.33 -31.35 2.00
CA LEU A 105 -18.08 -32.27 1.13
C LEU A 105 -17.75 -32.04 -0.34
N ILE A 106 -17.73 -30.79 -0.79
CA ILE A 106 -17.47 -30.45 -2.20
C ILE A 106 -15.98 -30.59 -2.50
N GLY A 107 -15.08 -30.18 -1.58
CA GLY A 107 -13.65 -30.33 -1.76
C GLY A 107 -13.22 -31.79 -1.89
N LEU A 108 -13.70 -32.67 -1.00
CA LEU A 108 -13.45 -34.11 -1.09
C LEU A 108 -14.13 -34.72 -2.32
N GLY A 109 -15.36 -34.27 -2.63
CA GLY A 109 -16.08 -34.69 -3.84
C GLY A 109 -15.33 -34.36 -5.13
N CYS A 110 -14.68 -33.20 -5.24
CA CYS A 110 -13.86 -32.84 -6.39
C CYS A 110 -12.58 -33.70 -6.52
N ILE A 111 -12.01 -34.16 -5.40
CA ILE A 111 -10.79 -34.98 -5.42
C ILE A 111 -11.10 -36.43 -5.76
N PHE A 112 -12.01 -37.04 -4.98
CA PHE A 112 -12.29 -38.48 -5.02
C PHE A 112 -13.48 -38.83 -5.93
N GLY A 113 -14.22 -37.83 -6.42
CA GLY A 113 -15.40 -38.03 -7.23
C GLY A 113 -15.09 -38.70 -8.58
N PRO A 114 -16.04 -39.50 -9.11
CA PRO A 114 -15.95 -40.03 -10.46
C PRO A 114 -15.98 -38.89 -11.49
N GLU A 115 -15.29 -39.07 -12.63
CA GLU A 115 -15.22 -38.04 -13.68
C GLU A 115 -16.56 -37.64 -14.27
N SER A 116 -17.54 -38.55 -14.26
CA SER A 116 -18.92 -38.29 -14.67
C SER A 116 -19.59 -37.19 -13.83
N PHE A 117 -19.11 -36.96 -12.61
CA PHE A 117 -19.61 -35.91 -11.71
C PHE A 117 -18.73 -34.65 -11.68
N ALA A 118 -17.67 -34.56 -12.49
CA ALA A 118 -16.77 -33.40 -12.47
C ALA A 118 -17.51 -32.07 -12.75
N ARG A 119 -18.40 -32.05 -13.75
CA ARG A 119 -19.20 -30.87 -14.10
C ARG A 119 -20.17 -30.45 -12.99
N PRO A 120 -21.02 -31.33 -12.42
CA PRO A 120 -21.91 -30.94 -11.31
C PRO A 120 -21.13 -30.51 -10.06
N PHE A 121 -20.00 -31.14 -9.73
CA PHE A 121 -19.15 -30.68 -8.63
C PHE A 121 -18.55 -29.29 -8.89
N ALA A 122 -18.14 -28.99 -10.13
CA ALA A 122 -17.67 -27.66 -10.50
C ALA A 122 -18.76 -26.59 -10.38
N VAL A 123 -20.00 -26.90 -10.80
CA VAL A 123 -21.16 -26.00 -10.63
C VAL A 123 -21.47 -25.77 -9.15
N LEU A 124 -21.44 -26.84 -8.34
CA LEU A 124 -21.70 -26.75 -6.90
C LEU A 124 -20.61 -25.95 -6.17
N LEU A 125 -19.35 -26.12 -6.56
CA LEU A 125 -18.23 -25.32 -6.05
C LEU A 125 -18.38 -23.84 -6.42
N ALA A 126 -18.78 -23.54 -7.66
CA ALA A 126 -19.07 -22.18 -8.09
C ALA A 126 -20.22 -21.56 -7.29
N ALA A 127 -21.31 -22.30 -7.10
CA ALA A 127 -22.45 -21.88 -6.30
C ALA A 127 -22.03 -21.60 -4.85
N LEU A 128 -21.21 -22.47 -4.24
CA LEU A 128 -20.67 -22.27 -2.90
C LEU A 128 -19.85 -20.97 -2.82
N GLN A 129 -18.97 -20.73 -3.80
CA GLN A 129 -18.15 -19.51 -3.82
C GLN A 129 -18.97 -18.24 -3.99
N LEU A 130 -19.87 -18.22 -4.98
CA LEU A 130 -20.73 -17.07 -5.25
C LEU A 130 -21.67 -16.78 -4.08
N ALA A 131 -22.29 -17.82 -3.50
CA ALA A 131 -23.12 -17.67 -2.30
C ALA A 131 -22.30 -17.17 -1.10
N GLY A 132 -21.07 -17.66 -0.92
CA GLY A 132 -20.15 -17.20 0.12
C GLY A 132 -19.83 -15.71 0.00
N PHE A 133 -19.42 -15.26 -1.19
CA PHE A 133 -19.14 -13.85 -1.45
C PHE A 133 -20.39 -12.98 -1.31
N ALA A 134 -21.53 -13.41 -1.86
CA ALA A 134 -22.79 -12.70 -1.77
C ALA A 134 -23.24 -12.54 -0.30
N CYS A 135 -23.13 -13.61 0.50
CA CYS A 135 -23.49 -13.56 1.91
C CYS A 135 -22.55 -12.67 2.72
N CYS A 136 -21.24 -12.71 2.45
CA CYS A 136 -20.28 -11.80 3.08
C CYS A 136 -20.57 -10.33 2.72
N ALA A 137 -20.81 -10.04 1.43
CA ALA A 137 -21.16 -8.70 0.97
C ALA A 137 -22.47 -8.21 1.62
N TRP A 138 -23.48 -9.09 1.72
CA TRP A 138 -24.74 -8.80 2.41
C TRP A 138 -24.54 -8.49 3.90
N LEU A 139 -23.77 -9.31 4.62
CA LEU A 139 -23.48 -9.11 6.05
C LEU A 139 -22.74 -7.80 6.31
N LEU A 140 -21.84 -7.41 5.42
CA LEU A 140 -21.11 -6.14 5.49
C LEU A 140 -21.99 -4.94 5.10
N ALA A 141 -22.93 -5.11 4.18
CA ALA A 141 -23.89 -4.09 3.77
C ALA A 141 -24.94 -3.81 4.86
N MET A 142 -25.45 -4.87 5.50
CA MET A 142 -26.43 -4.83 6.60
C MET A 142 -25.79 -4.52 7.97
N ARG A 143 -24.63 -3.87 7.99
CA ARG A 143 -23.94 -3.51 9.24
C ARG A 143 -24.65 -2.35 9.94
N ASN A 144 -24.56 -2.32 11.26
CA ASN A 144 -24.97 -1.15 12.03
C ASN A 144 -23.90 -0.05 11.86
N ARG A 145 -24.27 1.06 11.20
CA ARG A 145 -23.34 2.18 10.95
C ARG A 145 -23.06 2.98 12.22
N ASN A 146 -23.96 2.95 13.20
CA ASN A 146 -23.85 3.77 14.41
C ASN A 146 -22.90 3.18 15.46
N SER A 147 -22.55 1.89 15.34
CA SER A 147 -21.62 1.22 16.26
C SER A 147 -20.15 1.31 15.85
N LEU A 148 -19.84 2.03 14.76
CA LEU A 148 -18.51 2.08 14.16
C LEU A 148 -18.10 3.52 13.85
N LEU A 149 -16.80 3.79 13.90
CA LEU A 149 -16.25 5.09 13.53
C LEU A 149 -16.51 5.40 12.04
N ALA A 150 -16.60 6.68 11.68
CA ALA A 150 -16.83 7.10 10.30
C ALA A 150 -15.69 6.66 9.35
N SER A 151 -14.46 6.56 9.85
CA SER A 151 -13.31 5.99 9.12
C SER A 151 -13.48 4.50 8.84
N GLU A 152 -13.89 3.72 9.84
CA GLU A 152 -14.16 2.28 9.72
C GLU A 152 -15.30 2.03 8.75
N ASN A 153 -16.41 2.75 8.90
CA ASN A 153 -17.55 2.63 7.98
C ASN A 153 -17.16 2.89 6.51
N ARG A 154 -16.27 3.84 6.25
CA ARG A 154 -15.75 4.09 4.90
C ARG A 154 -14.87 2.94 4.41
N SER A 155 -14.00 2.40 5.27
CA SER A 155 -13.17 1.23 4.94
C SER A 155 -14.02 0.00 4.60
N ILE A 156 -15.03 -0.29 5.41
CA ILE A 156 -15.94 -1.43 5.18
C ILE A 156 -16.75 -1.24 3.90
N GLY A 157 -17.23 -0.03 3.62
CA GLY A 157 -17.94 0.27 2.37
C GLY A 157 -17.09 -0.03 1.13
N ARG A 158 -15.78 0.23 1.18
CA ARG A 158 -14.87 -0.10 0.08
C ARG A 158 -14.61 -1.60 -0.04
N LEU A 159 -14.52 -2.30 1.09
CA LEU A 159 -14.40 -3.76 1.12
C LEU A 159 -15.64 -4.43 0.50
N VAL A 160 -16.83 -3.91 0.76
CA VAL A 160 -18.07 -4.34 0.08
C VAL A 160 -17.98 -4.10 -1.42
N ALA A 161 -17.58 -2.90 -1.85
CA ALA A 161 -17.43 -2.59 -3.27
C ALA A 161 -16.41 -3.52 -3.94
N GLY A 162 -15.27 -3.79 -3.29
CA GLY A 162 -14.27 -4.76 -3.76
C GLY A 162 -14.84 -6.17 -3.88
N ALA A 163 -15.58 -6.64 -2.88
CA ALA A 163 -16.24 -7.96 -2.93
C ALA A 163 -17.24 -8.05 -4.09
N VAL A 164 -18.04 -7.00 -4.33
CA VAL A 164 -18.99 -6.95 -5.45
C VAL A 164 -18.27 -6.93 -6.79
N ILE A 165 -17.19 -6.14 -6.92
CA ILE A 165 -16.36 -6.08 -8.12
C ILE A 165 -15.71 -7.44 -8.40
N ALA A 166 -15.36 -8.23 -7.38
CA ALA A 166 -14.73 -9.53 -7.55
C ALA A 166 -15.67 -10.60 -8.15
N ILE A 167 -16.97 -10.52 -7.90
CA ILE A 167 -17.97 -11.52 -8.35
C ILE A 167 -17.88 -11.84 -9.85
N PRO A 168 -17.91 -10.87 -10.79
CA PRO A 168 -17.80 -11.19 -12.21
C PRO A 168 -16.50 -11.92 -12.55
N PHE A 169 -15.37 -11.55 -11.93
CA PHE A 169 -14.09 -12.23 -12.15
C PHE A 169 -14.10 -13.68 -11.66
N VAL A 170 -14.73 -13.94 -10.51
CA VAL A 170 -14.94 -15.30 -9.99
C VAL A 170 -15.80 -16.13 -10.95
N VAL A 171 -16.86 -15.55 -11.51
CA VAL A 171 -17.70 -16.25 -12.51
C VAL A 171 -16.88 -16.69 -13.72
N THR A 172 -15.96 -15.85 -14.21
CA THR A 172 -15.09 -16.21 -15.36
C THR A 172 -14.15 -17.38 -15.10
N ASP A 173 -13.89 -17.71 -13.83
CA ASP A 173 -12.97 -18.78 -13.47
C ASP A 173 -13.60 -20.18 -13.62
N PHE A 174 -14.94 -20.25 -13.65
CA PHE A 174 -15.70 -21.49 -13.80
C PHE A 174 -16.20 -21.68 -15.23
N ARG A 175 -15.43 -22.42 -16.04
CA ARG A 175 -15.85 -22.80 -17.42
C ARG A 175 -17.15 -23.60 -17.49
N ALA A 176 -17.56 -24.24 -16.38
CA ALA A 176 -18.86 -24.90 -16.29
C ALA A 176 -20.04 -23.91 -16.41
N LEU A 177 -19.85 -22.66 -16.00
CA LEU A 177 -20.82 -21.56 -16.06
C LEU A 177 -20.64 -20.69 -17.31
N VAL A 178 -19.39 -20.42 -17.70
CA VAL A 178 -19.06 -19.61 -18.89
C VAL A 178 -18.09 -20.39 -19.78
N PRO A 179 -18.58 -21.27 -20.68
CA PRO A 179 -17.73 -22.16 -21.48
C PRO A 179 -16.81 -21.43 -22.45
N ASP A 180 -17.30 -20.32 -23.02
CA ASP A 180 -16.65 -19.63 -24.14
C ASP A 180 -15.68 -18.51 -23.71
N ILE A 181 -15.39 -18.40 -22.41
CA ILE A 181 -14.47 -17.37 -21.93
C ILE A 181 -13.02 -17.72 -22.30
N PRO A 182 -12.29 -16.85 -23.02
CA PRO A 182 -11.00 -17.24 -23.59
C PRO A 182 -9.85 -17.22 -22.59
N VAL A 183 -10.04 -16.58 -21.43
CA VAL A 183 -9.09 -16.55 -20.30
C VAL A 183 -9.85 -16.41 -18.97
N ARG A 184 -9.40 -17.11 -17.94
CA ARG A 184 -9.96 -17.04 -16.59
C ARG A 184 -9.39 -15.82 -15.86
N LEU A 185 -10.27 -14.90 -15.48
CA LEU A 185 -9.87 -13.61 -14.90
C LEU A 185 -9.90 -13.59 -13.36
N GLY A 186 -10.14 -14.73 -12.70
CA GLY A 186 -10.26 -14.81 -11.24
C GLY A 186 -9.06 -14.23 -10.48
N ALA A 187 -7.84 -14.53 -10.92
CA ALA A 187 -6.62 -13.96 -10.34
C ALA A 187 -6.48 -12.45 -10.55
N LEU A 188 -6.94 -11.91 -11.68
CA LEU A 188 -7.02 -10.46 -11.89
C LEU A 188 -7.99 -9.80 -10.92
N GLY A 189 -9.16 -10.41 -10.70
CA GLY A 189 -10.12 -9.93 -9.71
C GLY A 189 -9.50 -9.82 -8.31
N ALA A 190 -8.77 -10.85 -7.88
CA ALA A 190 -8.06 -10.84 -6.60
C ALA A 190 -6.96 -9.77 -6.53
N LEU A 191 -6.17 -9.60 -7.59
CA LEU A 191 -5.12 -8.56 -7.68
C LEU A 191 -5.72 -7.14 -7.63
N LEU A 192 -6.84 -6.91 -8.30
CA LEU A 192 -7.56 -5.63 -8.25
C LEU A 192 -8.08 -5.34 -6.84
N VAL A 193 -8.70 -6.32 -6.20
CA VAL A 193 -9.22 -6.19 -4.83
C VAL A 193 -8.10 -5.88 -3.86
N VAL A 194 -6.99 -6.63 -3.90
CA VAL A 194 -5.88 -6.40 -2.96
C VAL A 194 -5.20 -5.06 -3.20
N THR A 195 -5.06 -4.64 -4.46
CA THR A 195 -4.54 -3.32 -4.82
C THR A 195 -5.45 -2.22 -4.26
N ALA A 196 -6.77 -2.36 -4.43
CA ALA A 196 -7.74 -1.41 -3.87
C ALA A 196 -7.68 -1.36 -2.33
N VAL A 197 -7.51 -2.50 -1.66
CA VAL A 197 -7.35 -2.56 -0.20
C VAL A 197 -6.08 -1.84 0.25
N LEU A 198 -4.95 -2.06 -0.42
CA LEU A 198 -3.67 -1.41 -0.09
C LEU A 198 -3.72 0.11 -0.31
N ILE A 199 -4.35 0.57 -1.39
CA ILE A 199 -4.56 2.00 -1.68
C ILE A 199 -5.52 2.63 -0.67
N ALA A 200 -6.59 1.93 -0.30
CA ALA A 200 -7.60 2.42 0.63
C ALA A 200 -7.07 2.67 2.05
N GLY A 201 -5.99 1.98 2.44
CA GLY A 201 -5.29 2.19 3.72
C GLY A 201 -4.42 3.44 3.78
N SER A 202 -4.25 4.16 2.67
CA SER A 202 -3.45 5.39 2.61
C SER A 202 -4.28 6.66 2.90
N GLY A 203 -3.60 7.77 3.21
CA GLY A 203 -4.21 9.09 3.41
C GLY A 203 -5.00 9.58 2.19
N ALA A 204 -5.83 10.63 2.35
CA ALA A 204 -6.75 11.06 1.29
C ALA A 204 -6.06 11.47 -0.03
N GLU A 205 -4.94 12.20 0.07
CA GLU A 205 -4.17 12.69 -1.08
C GLU A 205 -3.39 11.56 -1.76
N THR A 206 -2.65 10.76 -0.97
CA THR A 206 -1.94 9.57 -1.42
C THR A 206 -2.88 8.54 -2.05
N ARG A 207 -4.14 8.50 -1.62
CA ARG A 207 -5.16 7.62 -2.19
C ARG A 207 -5.56 8.05 -3.60
N ARG A 208 -5.77 9.35 -3.85
CA ARG A 208 -6.11 9.83 -5.20
C ARG A 208 -4.99 9.51 -6.19
N GLN A 209 -3.75 9.77 -5.78
CA GLN A 209 -2.55 9.39 -6.53
C GLN A 209 -2.50 7.87 -6.77
N GLY A 210 -2.74 7.06 -5.73
CA GLY A 210 -2.77 5.59 -5.85
C GLY A 210 -3.84 5.09 -6.82
N ILE A 211 -5.05 5.67 -6.80
CA ILE A 211 -6.12 5.31 -7.74
C ILE A 211 -5.73 5.69 -9.17
N LEU A 212 -5.18 6.89 -9.38
CA LEU A 212 -4.75 7.34 -10.72
C LEU A 212 -3.62 6.46 -11.26
N LEU A 213 -2.64 6.11 -10.43
CA LEU A 213 -1.55 5.21 -10.80
C LEU A 213 -2.08 3.80 -11.10
N ALA A 214 -3.02 3.27 -10.32
CA ALA A 214 -3.64 1.99 -10.59
C ALA A 214 -4.43 2.03 -11.91
N ALA A 215 -5.25 3.05 -12.15
CA ALA A 215 -5.98 3.23 -13.40
C ALA A 215 -5.02 3.34 -14.59
N LEU A 216 -3.94 4.11 -14.46
CA LEU A 216 -2.91 4.24 -15.49
C LEU A 216 -2.25 2.88 -15.78
N ARG A 217 -1.86 2.13 -14.74
CA ARG A 217 -1.30 0.76 -14.86
C ARG A 217 -2.26 -0.17 -15.60
N LEU A 218 -3.56 -0.12 -15.28
CA LEU A 218 -4.58 -0.96 -15.94
C LEU A 218 -4.76 -0.58 -17.40
N MET A 219 -4.89 0.71 -17.71
CA MET A 219 -5.10 1.18 -19.08
C MET A 219 -3.86 0.93 -19.95
N SER A 220 -2.67 1.24 -19.45
CA SER A 220 -1.43 1.04 -20.20
C SER A 220 -1.13 -0.43 -20.44
N SER A 221 -1.36 -1.30 -19.45
CA SER A 221 -1.18 -2.75 -19.61
C SER A 221 -2.23 -3.37 -20.53
N ALA A 222 -3.49 -2.94 -20.46
CA ALA A 222 -4.53 -3.39 -21.38
C ALA A 222 -4.19 -3.02 -22.84
N LEU A 223 -3.76 -1.77 -23.07
CA LEU A 223 -3.32 -1.28 -24.39
C LEU A 223 -2.08 -2.02 -24.88
N LEU A 224 -1.09 -2.25 -23.99
CA LEU A 224 0.12 -3.00 -24.33
C LEU A 224 -0.21 -4.44 -24.72
N GLY A 225 -1.10 -5.10 -23.97
CA GLY A 225 -1.55 -6.45 -24.32
C GLY A 225 -2.34 -6.50 -25.62
N ALA A 226 -3.19 -5.50 -25.89
CA ALA A 226 -3.90 -5.40 -27.17
C ALA A 226 -2.93 -5.19 -28.33
N ALA A 227 -1.94 -4.30 -28.18
CA ALA A 227 -0.90 -4.07 -29.18
C ALA A 227 -0.04 -5.34 -29.41
N ALA A 228 0.30 -6.07 -28.35
CA ALA A 228 1.04 -7.33 -28.45
C ALA A 228 0.22 -8.41 -29.19
N ALA A 229 -1.10 -8.45 -29.02
CA ALA A 229 -1.96 -9.37 -29.77
C ALA A 229 -1.92 -9.08 -31.27
N CYS A 230 -1.82 -7.81 -31.69
CA CYS A 230 -1.73 -7.41 -33.10
C CYS A 230 -0.44 -7.83 -33.81
N VAL A 231 0.58 -8.28 -33.07
CA VAL A 231 1.83 -8.83 -33.65
C VAL A 231 1.66 -10.29 -34.07
N SER A 232 0.62 -10.97 -33.59
CA SER A 232 0.33 -12.35 -33.96
C SER A 232 -0.37 -12.43 -35.32
N ASP A 233 -0.12 -13.52 -36.05
CA ASP A 233 -0.66 -13.73 -37.39
C ASP A 233 -2.21 -13.87 -37.40
N ASP A 234 -2.80 -14.46 -36.36
CA ASP A 234 -4.25 -14.65 -36.21
C ASP A 234 -4.85 -13.78 -35.09
N VAL A 235 -5.14 -12.51 -35.38
CA VAL A 235 -5.73 -11.59 -34.40
C VAL A 235 -7.24 -11.80 -34.28
N ASP A 236 -7.69 -12.35 -33.15
CA ASP A 236 -9.10 -12.42 -32.77
C ASP A 236 -9.33 -11.78 -31.38
N ALA A 237 -10.57 -11.42 -31.07
CA ALA A 237 -11.00 -10.85 -29.79
C ALA A 237 -10.59 -11.73 -28.59
N ALA A 238 -10.61 -13.06 -28.76
CA ALA A 238 -10.15 -14.00 -27.74
C ALA A 238 -8.64 -13.85 -27.45
N GLN A 239 -7.84 -13.59 -28.49
CA GLN A 239 -6.40 -13.41 -28.36
C GLN A 239 -6.07 -12.06 -27.72
N ILE A 240 -6.74 -10.99 -28.16
CA ILE A 240 -6.63 -9.67 -27.52
C ILE A 240 -6.90 -9.77 -26.02
N MET A 241 -8.00 -10.43 -25.62
CA MET A 241 -8.33 -10.62 -24.21
C MET A 241 -7.26 -11.40 -23.44
N ARG A 242 -6.68 -12.47 -24.02
CA ARG A 242 -5.61 -13.26 -23.38
C ARG A 242 -4.36 -12.41 -23.14
N PHE A 243 -3.88 -11.71 -24.15
CA PHE A 243 -2.68 -10.88 -24.02
C PHE A 243 -2.91 -9.69 -23.08
N SER A 244 -4.08 -9.03 -23.13
CA SER A 244 -4.45 -7.99 -22.17
C SER A 244 -4.52 -8.54 -20.74
N ALA A 245 -5.09 -9.72 -20.52
CA ALA A 245 -5.15 -10.32 -19.19
C ALA A 245 -3.76 -10.64 -18.63
N ILE A 246 -2.87 -11.21 -19.45
CA ILE A 246 -1.47 -11.48 -19.09
C ILE A 246 -0.75 -10.18 -18.74
N ALA A 247 -0.86 -9.15 -19.59
CA ALA A 247 -0.19 -7.88 -19.40
C ALA A 247 -0.68 -7.18 -18.11
N ILE A 248 -1.99 -7.14 -17.88
CA ILE A 248 -2.58 -6.56 -16.67
C ILE A 248 -2.08 -7.33 -15.43
N ALA A 249 -2.11 -8.66 -15.44
CA ALA A 249 -1.69 -9.48 -14.30
C ALA A 249 -0.21 -9.24 -13.98
N GLY A 250 0.64 -9.22 -15.00
CA GLY A 250 2.07 -8.95 -14.87
C GLY A 250 2.34 -7.55 -14.32
N VAL A 251 1.74 -6.51 -14.91
CA VAL A 251 1.96 -5.12 -14.50
C VAL A 251 1.43 -4.84 -13.09
N LEU A 252 0.28 -5.40 -12.71
CA LEU A 252 -0.21 -5.28 -11.33
C LEU A 252 0.73 -5.97 -10.34
N THR A 253 1.21 -7.17 -10.67
CA THR A 253 2.14 -7.93 -9.81
C THR A 253 3.46 -7.19 -9.64
N ILE A 254 4.05 -6.72 -10.74
CA ILE A 254 5.28 -5.91 -10.72
C ILE A 254 5.04 -4.63 -9.94
N GLY A 255 3.91 -3.93 -10.17
CA GLY A 255 3.53 -2.73 -9.45
C GLY A 255 3.46 -2.96 -7.94
N LEU A 256 2.82 -4.04 -7.48
CA LEU A 256 2.78 -4.40 -6.07
C LEU A 256 4.19 -4.68 -5.51
N MET A 257 5.05 -5.37 -6.27
CA MET A 257 6.42 -5.66 -5.87
C MET A 257 7.26 -4.38 -5.76
N THR A 258 7.18 -3.48 -6.75
CA THR A 258 7.89 -2.20 -6.72
C THR A 258 7.41 -1.30 -5.60
N ASP A 259 6.09 -1.22 -5.37
CA ASP A 259 5.51 -0.40 -4.30
C ASP A 259 5.93 -0.95 -2.93
N THR A 260 5.98 -2.27 -2.79
CA THR A 260 6.44 -2.93 -1.57
C THR A 260 7.93 -2.71 -1.34
N LEU A 261 8.79 -2.96 -2.34
CA LEU A 261 10.23 -2.73 -2.25
C LEU A 261 10.56 -1.28 -1.92
N ARG A 262 9.90 -0.33 -2.58
CA ARG A 262 10.03 1.09 -2.27
C ARG A 262 9.69 1.37 -0.81
N ALA A 263 8.59 0.80 -0.30
CA ALA A 263 8.24 0.94 1.11
C ALA A 263 9.25 0.28 2.06
N LEU A 264 9.96 -0.78 1.64
CA LEU A 264 11.05 -1.37 2.45
C LEU A 264 12.23 -0.40 2.53
N PHE A 265 12.67 0.15 1.40
CA PHE A 265 13.79 1.09 1.36
C PHE A 265 13.46 2.42 2.05
N GLU A 266 12.24 2.93 1.89
CA GLU A 266 11.78 4.14 2.60
C GLU A 266 11.70 3.92 4.11
N ALA A 267 11.43 2.69 4.58
CA ALA A 267 11.39 2.37 6.01
C ALA A 267 12.78 2.22 6.65
N GLU A 268 13.81 1.92 5.86
CA GLU A 268 15.20 1.80 6.33
C GLU A 268 15.85 3.17 6.58
N VAL A 269 15.34 4.22 5.96
CA VAL A 269 15.68 5.60 6.34
C VAL A 269 14.77 5.97 7.51
N PRO A 270 15.26 6.07 8.76
CA PRO A 270 14.41 6.46 9.87
C PRO A 270 13.77 7.80 9.50
N GLY A 271 12.44 7.91 9.46
CA GLY A 271 11.85 9.23 9.28
C GLY A 271 12.36 10.14 10.39
N VAL A 272 12.70 11.40 10.07
CA VAL A 272 13.15 12.41 11.04
C VAL A 272 12.29 12.46 12.30
N LEU A 273 10.98 12.25 12.17
CA LEU A 273 10.06 12.24 13.30
C LEU A 273 10.17 10.96 14.14
N ASN A 274 10.50 9.82 13.54
CA ASN A 274 10.71 8.56 14.24
C ASN A 274 12.03 8.57 15.01
N SER A 275 13.10 9.15 14.45
CA SER A 275 14.36 9.35 15.18
C SER A 275 14.18 10.29 16.37
N VAL A 276 13.41 11.36 16.22
CA VAL A 276 13.08 12.25 17.34
C VAL A 276 12.14 11.59 18.35
N ALA A 277 11.16 10.79 17.93
CA ALA A 277 10.24 10.12 18.84
C ALA A 277 10.91 9.00 19.65
N ALA A 278 11.91 8.32 19.08
CA ALA A 278 12.69 7.29 19.75
C ALA A 278 13.88 7.85 20.56
N SER A 279 14.19 9.13 20.39
CA SER A 279 15.28 9.81 21.09
C SER A 279 15.06 9.80 22.59
N SER A 280 16.10 9.43 23.35
CA SER A 280 16.12 9.56 24.81
C SER A 280 16.67 10.92 25.28
N ALA A 281 16.90 11.86 24.36
CA ALA A 281 17.47 13.16 24.67
C ALA A 281 16.56 13.93 25.64
N ARG A 282 17.15 14.40 26.73
CA ARG A 282 16.45 15.19 27.76
C ARG A 282 16.71 16.68 27.60
N THR A 283 17.81 17.04 26.95
CA THR A 283 18.22 18.41 26.73
C THR A 283 18.25 18.76 25.24
N ARG A 284 18.15 20.06 24.93
CA ARG A 284 18.18 20.54 23.54
C ARG A 284 19.49 20.17 22.84
N ASP A 285 20.62 20.22 23.55
CA ASP A 285 21.93 19.86 23.00
C ASP A 285 22.02 18.37 22.64
N GLU A 286 21.51 17.48 23.52
CA GLU A 286 21.43 16.04 23.23
C GLU A 286 20.55 15.76 22.02
N LEU A 287 19.41 16.46 21.90
CA LEU A 287 18.49 16.27 20.79
C LEU A 287 19.07 16.77 19.46
N ILE A 288 19.81 17.89 19.47
CA ILE A 288 20.52 18.39 18.28
C ILE A 288 21.64 17.42 17.88
N ALA A 289 22.41 16.90 18.84
CA ALA A 289 23.46 15.92 18.57
C ALA A 289 22.89 14.59 18.03
N GLU A 290 21.69 14.20 18.45
CA GLU A 290 20.97 13.04 17.91
C GLU A 290 20.39 13.31 16.51
N LEU A 291 19.82 14.49 16.29
CA LEU A 291 19.39 14.92 14.97
C LEU A 291 20.55 14.98 13.99
N ALA A 292 21.72 15.49 14.37
CA ALA A 292 22.90 15.58 13.51
C ALA A 292 23.41 14.21 13.01
N ARG A 293 23.07 13.11 13.70
CA ARG A 293 23.36 11.74 13.23
C ARG A 293 22.44 11.30 12.07
N HIS A 294 21.38 12.05 11.79
CA HIS A 294 20.45 11.78 10.71
C HIS A 294 20.96 12.43 9.40
N PRO A 295 20.95 11.73 8.24
CA PRO A 295 21.50 12.26 6.98
C PRO A 295 20.96 13.64 6.57
N MET A 296 19.67 13.89 6.84
CA MET A 296 19.03 15.19 6.56
C MET A 296 19.60 16.37 7.40
N PHE A 297 20.16 16.08 8.58
CA PHE A 297 20.72 17.08 9.50
C PHE A 297 22.23 16.90 9.67
N GLU A 298 22.89 16.08 8.84
CA GLU A 298 24.35 15.91 8.87
C GLU A 298 25.06 17.27 8.68
N SER A 299 24.46 18.15 7.89
CA SER A 299 24.95 19.52 7.66
C SER A 299 24.50 20.54 8.72
N ALA A 300 23.73 20.12 9.72
CA ALA A 300 23.16 21.02 10.70
C ALA A 300 24.25 21.59 11.63
N ARG A 301 24.35 22.91 11.68
CA ARG A 301 25.29 23.64 12.55
C ARG A 301 24.52 24.62 13.41
N ARG A 302 24.66 24.47 14.74
CA ARG A 302 24.08 25.40 15.72
C ARG A 302 25.02 26.59 15.87
N TYR A 303 24.47 27.79 15.85
CA TYR A 303 25.17 29.03 16.12
C TYR A 303 24.47 29.71 17.29
N ARG A 304 25.18 29.84 18.41
CA ARG A 304 24.71 30.63 19.56
C ARG A 304 25.12 32.08 19.37
N GLU A 305 24.58 32.97 20.18
CA GLU A 305 24.85 34.41 20.09
C GLU A 305 26.34 34.76 20.08
N GLY A 306 27.18 34.04 20.84
CA GLY A 306 28.63 34.21 20.82
C GLY A 306 29.29 33.84 19.49
N ASP A 307 28.80 32.78 18.82
CA ASP A 307 29.30 32.35 17.50
C ASP A 307 28.87 33.31 16.38
N LEU A 308 27.83 34.10 16.64
CA LEU A 308 27.25 35.06 15.71
C LEU A 308 27.82 36.47 15.86
N ALA A 309 28.86 36.69 16.67
CA ALA A 309 29.43 38.01 16.93
C ALA A 309 29.79 38.78 15.65
N ALA A 310 30.31 38.09 14.61
CA ALA A 310 30.64 38.70 13.32
C ALA A 310 29.42 39.11 12.47
N TYR A 311 28.23 38.67 12.85
CA TYR A 311 26.96 38.91 12.15
C TYR A 311 26.05 39.90 12.88
N ASP A 312 26.57 40.59 13.90
CA ASP A 312 25.87 41.60 14.69
C ASP A 312 24.53 41.08 15.29
N PRO A 313 24.58 40.17 16.28
CA PRO A 313 23.39 39.52 16.83
C PRO A 313 22.25 40.47 17.23
N PRO A 314 22.49 41.67 17.81
CA PRO A 314 21.42 42.63 18.11
C PRO A 314 20.56 43.02 16.89
N LEU A 315 21.16 43.14 15.70
CA LEU A 315 20.44 43.44 14.45
C LEU A 315 19.57 42.26 13.99
N LEU A 316 19.94 41.04 14.37
CA LEU A 316 19.20 39.83 14.02
C LEU A 316 18.01 39.58 14.94
N ARG A 317 18.01 40.06 16.19
CA ARG A 317 16.96 39.75 17.19
C ARG A 317 15.57 40.10 16.69
N ASP A 318 15.37 41.34 16.26
CA ASP A 318 14.07 41.83 15.78
C ASP A 318 13.62 41.10 14.53
N PHE A 319 14.54 40.89 13.59
CA PHE A 319 14.29 40.18 12.34
C PHE A 319 13.89 38.71 12.53
N LEU A 320 14.58 38.02 13.45
CA LEU A 320 14.34 36.61 13.75
C LEU A 320 13.12 36.42 14.67
N SER A 321 12.72 37.40 15.46
CA SER A 321 11.54 37.32 16.36
C SER A 321 10.23 37.04 15.61
N ALA A 322 10.07 37.61 14.42
CA ALA A 322 8.85 37.49 13.61
C ALA A 322 8.79 36.20 12.81
N ARG A 323 9.85 35.39 12.81
CA ARG A 323 10.01 34.27 11.88
C ARG A 323 10.47 33.01 12.58
N ARG A 324 10.17 31.87 11.96
CA ARG A 324 10.43 30.55 12.56
C ARG A 324 11.44 29.73 11.77
N VAL A 325 11.36 29.83 10.45
CA VAL A 325 12.26 29.18 9.50
C VAL A 325 12.49 30.17 8.36
N LEU A 326 13.74 30.34 7.94
CA LEU A 326 14.12 31.14 6.78
C LEU A 326 14.64 30.21 5.69
N ARG A 327 14.13 30.39 4.48
CA ARG A 327 14.56 29.66 3.29
C ARG A 327 15.34 30.58 2.39
N ARG A 328 16.53 30.18 1.98
CA ARG A 328 17.36 31.00 1.09
C ARG A 328 16.66 31.42 -0.22
N PRO A 329 15.86 30.55 -0.88
CA PRO A 329 15.10 30.95 -2.07
C PRO A 329 14.02 32.00 -1.81
N ASP A 330 13.52 32.10 -0.57
CA ASP A 330 12.47 33.06 -0.19
C ASP A 330 13.06 34.44 0.18
N ALA A 331 14.40 34.59 0.19
CA ALA A 331 15.04 35.89 0.42
C ALA A 331 14.56 36.90 -0.64
N PRO A 332 14.30 38.18 -0.28
CA PRO A 332 14.59 38.85 0.99
C PRO A 332 13.47 38.75 2.04
N TRP A 333 12.54 37.79 1.87
CA TRP A 333 11.49 37.44 2.81
C TRP A 333 10.52 38.59 3.16
N GLY A 334 10.27 39.50 2.22
CA GLY A 334 9.36 40.64 2.42
C GLY A 334 10.02 41.88 3.04
N LEU A 335 11.35 41.92 3.18
CA LEU A 335 12.13 43.13 3.43
C LEU A 335 12.87 43.59 2.15
N ALA A 336 13.51 44.75 2.21
CA ALA A 336 14.40 45.20 1.15
C ALA A 336 15.67 44.33 1.10
N ALA A 337 16.21 44.08 -0.10
CA ALA A 337 17.45 43.31 -0.25
C ALA A 337 18.67 44.02 0.37
N SER A 338 18.62 45.34 0.51
CA SER A 338 19.64 46.18 1.16
C SER A 338 19.47 46.28 2.68
N ASP A 339 18.51 45.56 3.27
CA ASP A 339 18.33 45.54 4.71
C ASP A 339 19.54 44.84 5.38
N PRO A 340 20.21 45.48 6.36
CA PRO A 340 21.38 44.91 7.01
C PRO A 340 21.13 43.51 7.62
N ALA A 341 19.95 43.24 8.17
CA ALA A 341 19.63 41.93 8.73
C ALA A 341 19.51 40.85 7.64
N VAL A 342 18.94 41.20 6.48
CA VAL A 342 18.85 40.31 5.32
C VAL A 342 20.24 39.97 4.79
N GLU A 343 21.12 40.97 4.63
CA GLU A 343 22.49 40.75 4.18
C GLU A 343 23.26 39.82 5.11
N ARG A 344 23.13 40.01 6.43
CA ARG A 344 23.82 39.19 7.44
C ARG A 344 23.32 37.76 7.47
N VAL A 345 22.00 37.54 7.34
CA VAL A 345 21.45 36.17 7.26
C VAL A 345 21.83 35.49 5.96
N VAL A 346 21.76 36.19 4.81
CA VAL A 346 22.19 35.62 3.53
C VAL A 346 23.68 35.27 3.56
N SER A 347 24.51 36.13 4.17
CA SER A 347 25.94 35.88 4.37
C SER A 347 26.19 34.66 5.27
N LEU A 348 25.50 34.57 6.41
CA LEU A 348 25.58 33.43 7.32
C LEU A 348 25.20 32.12 6.62
N MET A 349 24.08 32.12 5.89
CA MET A 349 23.63 30.94 5.14
C MET A 349 24.62 30.57 4.03
N LYS A 350 25.23 31.55 3.36
CA LYS A 350 26.26 31.30 2.34
C LYS A 350 27.53 30.72 2.96
N ALA A 351 28.00 31.26 4.08
CA ALA A 351 29.18 30.77 4.79
C ALA A 351 29.00 29.33 5.32
N GLY A 352 27.79 29.01 5.77
CA GLY A 352 27.43 27.67 6.24
C GLY A 352 27.00 26.69 5.15
N ASN A 353 27.02 27.08 3.86
CA ASN A 353 26.39 26.33 2.75
C ASN A 353 24.93 25.91 3.05
N ALA A 354 24.22 26.68 3.89
CA ALA A 354 22.89 26.38 4.34
C ALA A 354 21.83 26.87 3.35
N THR A 355 20.77 26.08 3.22
CA THR A 355 19.57 26.44 2.46
C THR A 355 18.43 26.88 3.39
N HIS A 356 18.48 26.45 4.65
CA HIS A 356 17.50 26.77 5.67
C HIS A 356 18.18 27.27 6.96
N LEU A 357 17.54 28.23 7.62
CA LEU A 357 17.90 28.67 8.97
C LEU A 357 16.68 28.44 9.88
N ILE A 358 16.84 27.60 10.89
CA ILE A 358 15.82 27.37 11.92
C ILE A 358 16.13 28.24 13.12
N ILE A 359 15.14 29.00 13.59
CA ILE A 359 15.28 29.89 14.74
C ILE A 359 14.82 29.12 15.98
N LEU A 360 15.73 28.89 16.93
CA LEU A 360 15.49 28.19 18.19
C LEU A 360 15.12 29.19 19.29
N SER A 361 15.88 30.29 19.38
CA SER A 361 15.62 31.44 20.24
C SER A 361 16.05 32.73 19.55
N HIS A 362 15.46 33.86 19.96
CA HIS A 362 15.77 35.20 19.44
C HIS A 362 16.33 36.13 20.52
N ASP A 363 16.24 35.77 21.81
CA ASP A 363 16.89 36.47 22.92
C ASP A 363 17.23 35.46 24.04
N PRO A 364 18.49 34.97 24.12
CA PRO A 364 19.61 35.21 23.20
C PRO A 364 19.37 34.59 21.81
N VAL A 365 20.07 35.09 20.78
CA VAL A 365 19.97 34.54 19.42
C VAL A 365 20.56 33.13 19.37
N ASP A 366 19.76 32.16 18.94
CA ASP A 366 20.15 30.77 18.79
C ASP A 366 19.52 30.20 17.53
N VAL A 367 20.36 29.83 16.56
CA VAL A 367 19.91 29.38 15.24
C VAL A 367 20.60 28.09 14.84
N LEU A 368 19.88 27.27 14.07
CA LEU A 368 20.39 26.07 13.46
C LEU A 368 20.39 26.25 11.94
N ALA A 369 21.57 26.38 11.34
CA ALA A 369 21.73 26.45 9.90
C ALA A 369 21.87 25.03 9.33
N LEU A 370 21.14 24.72 8.26
CA LEU A 370 21.18 23.39 7.65
C LEU A 370 21.03 23.46 6.13
N ALA A 371 21.66 22.51 5.46
CA ALA A 371 21.56 22.32 4.03
C ALA A 371 20.59 21.16 3.75
N VAL A 372 19.40 21.49 3.28
CA VAL A 372 18.48 20.52 2.68
C VAL A 372 18.82 20.41 1.19
N PRO A 373 19.15 19.22 0.67
CA PRO A 373 19.33 19.00 -0.76
C PRO A 373 18.07 19.40 -1.54
N VAL A 374 18.23 20.09 -2.67
CA VAL A 374 17.12 20.57 -3.52
C VAL A 374 16.23 19.42 -4.01
N ILE A 375 16.80 18.22 -4.16
CA ILE A 375 16.07 17.00 -4.57
C ILE A 375 15.14 16.47 -3.45
N SER A 376 15.36 16.89 -2.20
CA SER A 376 14.58 16.52 -1.01
C SER A 376 13.66 17.64 -0.52
N ALA A 377 13.56 18.78 -1.23
CA ALA A 377 12.71 19.91 -0.85
C ALA A 377 11.22 19.64 -1.19
N ASP A 378 10.67 18.52 -0.71
CA ASP A 378 9.25 18.22 -0.82
C ASP A 378 8.46 18.84 0.36
N PRO A 379 7.13 19.01 0.25
CA PRO A 379 6.32 19.58 1.33
C PRO A 379 6.35 18.78 2.65
N ALA A 380 6.66 17.48 2.60
CA ALA A 380 6.75 16.65 3.79
C ALA A 380 8.02 16.95 4.60
N THR A 381 9.13 17.24 3.91
CA THR A 381 10.42 17.64 4.49
C THR A 381 10.30 18.98 5.22
N GLU A 382 9.57 19.93 4.64
CA GLU A 382 9.25 21.22 5.28
C GLU A 382 8.39 21.04 6.54
N THR A 383 7.40 20.16 6.47
CA THR A 383 6.56 19.82 7.63
C THR A 383 7.39 19.17 8.74
N ALA A 384 8.33 18.28 8.37
CA ALA A 384 9.24 17.66 9.31
C ALA A 384 10.18 18.69 9.97
N LEU A 385 10.76 19.63 9.22
CA LEU A 385 11.59 20.72 9.77
C LEU A 385 10.79 21.60 10.74
N ALA A 386 9.56 21.95 10.40
CA ALA A 386 8.69 22.75 11.26
C ALA A 386 8.35 22.03 12.57
N LEU A 387 8.14 20.71 12.53
CA LEU A 387 7.90 19.86 13.69
C LEU A 387 9.15 19.69 14.55
N VAL A 388 10.31 19.42 13.94
CA VAL A 388 11.61 19.33 14.63
C VAL A 388 11.91 20.62 15.38
N ARG A 389 11.73 21.78 14.74
CA ARG A 389 11.87 23.08 15.42
C ARG A 389 10.94 23.18 16.63
N ARG A 390 9.67 22.79 16.48
CA ARG A 390 8.70 22.85 17.59
C ARG A 390 9.15 21.98 18.77
N LEU A 391 9.72 20.81 18.50
CA LEU A 391 10.23 19.92 19.54
C LEU A 391 11.51 20.50 20.18
N LEU A 392 12.44 21.01 19.39
CA LEU A 392 13.67 21.66 19.89
C LEU A 392 13.36 22.88 20.77
N ALA A 393 12.39 23.70 20.38
CA ALA A 393 11.95 24.86 21.15
C ALA A 393 11.27 24.48 22.48
N LEU A 394 10.61 23.32 22.54
CA LEU A 394 9.96 22.80 23.75
C LEU A 394 10.93 21.99 24.63
N THR A 395 12.10 21.62 24.11
CA THR A 395 13.10 20.85 24.87
C THR A 395 13.89 21.82 25.76
N PRO A 396 14.04 21.52 27.06
CA PRO A 396 14.78 22.38 27.97
C PRO A 396 16.26 22.50 27.58
N GLU A 397 16.85 23.66 27.86
CA GLU A 397 18.31 23.81 27.80
C GLU A 397 18.96 23.06 28.97
N ALA A 398 20.15 22.50 28.73
CA ALA A 398 20.95 21.96 29.83
C ALA A 398 21.28 23.11 30.79
N ALA A 399 21.03 22.89 32.09
CA ALA A 399 21.26 23.87 33.15
C ALA A 399 22.74 24.22 33.32
#